data_AF-R9XFX6-F1
#
_entry.id   AF-R9XFX6-F1
#
_cell.length_a   1.000
_cell.length_b   1.000
_cell.length_c   1.000
_cell.angle_alpha   90.00
_cell.angle_beta   90.00
_cell.angle_gamma   90.00
#
_symmetry.space_group_name_H-M   'P 1'
#
loop_
_entity.id
_entity.type
_entity.pdbx_description
1 polymer ?
#
loop_
_entity_poly.entity_id
_entity_poly.type
_entity_poly.pdbx_seq_one_letter_code
_entity_poly.pdbx_strand_id
1 'polypeptide(L)'
;MSEVETGEIESTANRLRAQFASLPADSDSVLDYVLASKLATNLASIREQTVARELQDGFGADEYDEELGTLELDTIHKLYRYRKGLINLYNEQKEAKARRRYSVDFDNADPRLDDETSEALRDANQLDGDDDSLQQLRRRLIGGQEGKEDSEALEKQMQVQDDVQRELVSDMAQLVTSLRRGAEAFQNALAEDSTVLRATELGLQATSQSLSTLGTKLKKYNRSRVGFFFYMGCAFFIIMSLLVTYLIIRIFPKM
;
A
#
# COMPACT_ATOMS: atom_id res chain seq x y z
N MET A 1 -43.13 23.37 25.75
CA MET A 1 -41.67 23.47 25.50
C MET A 1 -41.20 22.38 24.54
N SER A 2 -41.92 21.25 24.39
CA SER A 2 -41.55 20.19 23.43
C SER A 2 -41.88 20.46 21.96
N GLU A 3 -42.85 21.31 21.61
CA GLU A 3 -43.17 21.59 20.18
C GLU A 3 -42.11 22.40 19.43
N VAL A 4 -41.19 23.08 20.14
CA VAL A 4 -40.12 23.87 19.51
C VAL A 4 -38.93 22.99 19.18
N GLU A 5 -38.69 21.91 19.95
CA GLU A 5 -37.52 21.04 19.79
C GLU A 5 -37.74 19.93 18.76
N THR A 6 -38.97 19.41 18.62
CA THR A 6 -39.32 18.46 17.55
C THR A 6 -39.18 19.11 16.16
N GLY A 7 -39.54 20.40 16.04
CA GLY A 7 -39.33 21.18 14.81
C GLY A 7 -37.86 21.40 14.44
N GLU A 8 -36.93 21.39 15.40
CA GLU A 8 -35.49 21.48 15.11
C GLU A 8 -34.92 20.16 14.57
N ILE A 9 -35.41 19.02 15.07
CA ILE A 9 -35.01 17.69 14.60
C ILE A 9 -35.53 17.46 13.17
N GLU A 10 -36.80 17.77 12.91
CA GLU A 10 -37.40 17.63 11.58
C GLU A 10 -36.73 18.59 10.55
N SER A 11 -36.36 19.80 10.98
CA SER A 11 -35.62 20.78 10.19
C SER A 11 -34.20 20.32 9.83
N THR A 12 -33.50 19.70 10.79
CA THR A 12 -32.15 19.15 10.56
C THR A 12 -32.18 17.89 9.70
N ALA A 13 -33.15 17.01 9.90
CA ALA A 13 -33.39 15.84 9.05
C ALA A 13 -33.68 16.23 7.60
N ASN A 14 -34.53 17.23 7.38
CA ASN A 14 -34.85 17.74 6.05
C ASN A 14 -33.65 18.42 5.37
N ARG A 15 -32.82 19.14 6.13
CA ARG A 15 -31.54 19.70 5.62
C ARG A 15 -30.55 18.61 5.20
N LEU A 16 -30.44 17.53 5.98
CA LEU A 16 -29.56 16.41 5.66
C LEU A 16 -30.05 15.65 4.42
N ARG A 17 -31.36 15.42 4.30
CA ARG A 17 -31.96 14.82 3.10
C ARG A 17 -31.78 15.69 1.85
N ALA A 18 -31.91 17.01 1.97
CA ALA A 18 -31.71 17.95 0.86
C ALA A 18 -30.24 18.00 0.41
N GLN A 19 -29.29 18.02 1.34
CA GLN A 19 -27.86 17.92 1.00
C GLN A 19 -27.55 16.62 0.27
N PHE A 20 -28.22 15.54 0.64
CA PHE A 20 -28.04 14.22 0.05
C PHE A 20 -28.67 14.07 -1.35
N ALA A 21 -29.85 14.64 -1.58
CA ALA A 21 -30.52 14.62 -2.87
C ALA A 21 -29.76 15.43 -3.95
N SER A 22 -28.92 16.38 -3.52
CA SER A 22 -28.09 17.20 -4.41
C SER A 22 -26.78 16.55 -4.86
N LEU A 23 -26.44 15.34 -4.39
CA LEU A 23 -25.23 14.67 -4.86
C LEU A 23 -25.41 14.15 -6.30
N PRO A 24 -24.57 14.59 -7.26
CA PRO A 24 -24.57 14.03 -8.60
C PRO A 24 -24.17 12.56 -8.53
N ALA A 25 -24.92 11.68 -9.21
CA ALA A 25 -24.68 10.23 -9.22
C ALA A 25 -23.37 9.79 -9.90
N ASP A 26 -22.54 10.75 -10.34
CA ASP A 26 -21.39 10.57 -11.24
C ASP A 26 -20.07 11.15 -10.66
N SER A 27 -20.03 11.56 -9.38
CA SER A 27 -18.81 12.09 -8.76
C SER A 27 -17.83 11.01 -8.27
N ASP A 28 -16.55 11.38 -8.23
CA ASP A 28 -15.42 10.56 -7.78
C ASP A 28 -15.75 9.66 -6.58
N SER A 29 -15.50 8.34 -6.69
CA SER A 29 -15.83 7.37 -5.63
C SER A 29 -15.19 7.68 -4.26
N VAL A 30 -14.12 8.47 -4.26
CA VAL A 30 -13.42 8.93 -3.06
C VAL A 30 -14.18 10.10 -2.41
N LEU A 31 -14.66 11.07 -3.20
CA LEU A 31 -15.42 12.21 -2.69
C LEU A 31 -16.74 11.73 -2.07
N ASP A 32 -17.43 10.83 -2.77
CA ASP A 32 -18.66 10.19 -2.28
C ASP A 32 -18.42 9.42 -0.97
N TYR A 33 -17.29 8.70 -0.86
CA TYR A 33 -16.91 8.01 0.37
C TYR A 33 -16.66 8.99 1.53
N VAL A 34 -15.98 10.10 1.27
CA VAL A 34 -15.70 11.13 2.28
C VAL A 34 -17.01 11.77 2.76
N LEU A 35 -17.90 12.12 1.83
CA LEU A 35 -19.22 12.71 2.15
C LEU A 35 -20.10 11.72 2.93
N ALA A 36 -20.16 10.45 2.51
CA ALA A 36 -20.88 9.40 3.24
C ALA A 36 -20.29 9.18 4.64
N SER A 37 -18.96 9.23 4.80
CA SER A 37 -18.33 9.08 6.11
C SER A 37 -18.63 10.27 7.03
N LYS A 38 -18.61 11.51 6.50
CA LYS A 38 -18.99 12.72 7.24
C LYS A 38 -20.46 12.67 7.68
N LEU A 39 -21.34 12.18 6.81
CA LEU A 39 -22.75 12.01 7.13
C LEU A 39 -22.94 10.96 8.25
N ALA A 40 -22.24 9.83 8.15
CA ALA A 40 -22.25 8.81 9.21
C ALA A 40 -21.77 9.35 10.57
N THR A 41 -20.72 10.19 10.58
CA THR A 41 -20.27 10.83 11.83
C THR A 41 -21.28 11.83 12.39
N ASN A 42 -21.98 12.56 11.53
CA ASN A 42 -23.03 13.48 11.97
C ASN A 42 -24.22 12.72 12.57
N LEU A 43 -24.66 11.64 11.93
CA LEU A 43 -25.72 10.77 12.46
C LEU A 43 -25.30 10.14 13.80
N ALA A 44 -24.06 9.66 13.92
CA ALA A 44 -23.56 9.12 15.17
C ALA A 44 -23.57 10.16 16.31
N SER A 45 -23.22 11.42 16.02
CA SER A 45 -23.27 12.53 16.98
C SER A 45 -24.71 12.87 17.39
N ILE A 46 -25.64 12.91 16.43
CA ILE A 46 -27.07 13.12 16.72
C ILE A 46 -27.59 11.96 17.59
N ARG A 47 -27.27 10.71 17.26
CA ARG A 47 -27.66 9.54 18.05
C ARG A 47 -27.12 9.61 19.48
N GLU A 48 -25.86 10.00 19.66
CA GLU A 48 -25.25 10.16 20.98
C GLU A 48 -25.96 11.23 21.80
N GLN A 49 -26.34 12.35 21.18
CA GLN A 49 -27.12 13.41 21.82
C GLN A 49 -28.53 12.94 22.18
N THR A 50 -29.21 12.19 21.30
CA THR A 50 -30.53 11.63 21.56
C THR A 50 -30.50 10.62 22.70
N VAL A 51 -29.52 9.71 22.72
CA VAL A 51 -29.34 8.74 23.81
C VAL A 51 -29.01 9.43 25.14
N ALA A 52 -28.18 10.48 25.11
CA ALA A 52 -27.88 11.27 26.30
C ALA A 52 -29.12 11.98 26.87
N ARG A 53 -30.03 12.44 25.99
CA ARG A 53 -31.33 13.03 26.39
C ARG A 53 -32.31 11.98 26.90
N GLU A 54 -32.37 10.82 26.27
CA GLU A 54 -33.20 9.70 26.71
C GLU A 54 -32.83 9.25 28.14
N LEU A 55 -31.54 9.23 28.46
CA LEU A 55 -31.04 8.95 29.80
C LEU A 55 -31.43 9.99 30.86
N GLN A 56 -31.71 11.24 30.45
CA GLN A 56 -32.11 12.32 31.35
C GLN A 56 -33.63 12.43 31.50
N ASP A 57 -34.36 12.44 30.39
CA ASP A 57 -35.79 12.78 30.33
C ASP A 57 -36.69 11.58 30.00
N GLY A 58 -36.12 10.43 29.61
CA GLY A 58 -36.85 9.19 29.34
C GLY A 58 -37.64 9.16 28.02
N PHE A 59 -37.43 10.13 27.14
CA PHE A 59 -38.13 10.27 25.85
C PHE A 59 -37.13 10.64 24.73
N GLY A 60 -37.37 10.16 23.49
CA GLY A 60 -36.68 10.63 22.27
C GLY A 60 -36.09 9.55 21.35
N ALA A 61 -35.97 8.30 21.78
CA ALA A 61 -35.42 7.22 20.94
C ALA A 61 -36.33 6.82 19.77
N ASP A 62 -37.63 6.68 20.03
CA ASP A 62 -38.60 6.25 19.01
C ASP A 62 -38.71 7.25 17.84
N GLU A 63 -38.61 8.56 18.13
CA GLU A 63 -38.67 9.64 17.12
C GLU A 63 -37.40 9.66 16.24
N TYR A 64 -36.23 9.37 16.82
CA TYR A 64 -34.99 9.22 16.06
C TYR A 64 -35.03 8.00 15.14
N ASP A 65 -35.49 6.85 15.65
CA ASP A 65 -35.55 5.60 14.87
C ASP A 65 -36.51 5.71 13.69
N GLU A 66 -37.64 6.40 13.84
CA GLU A 66 -38.62 6.61 12.77
C GLU A 66 -38.10 7.56 11.67
N GLU A 67 -37.44 8.67 12.03
CA GLU A 67 -37.00 9.68 11.05
C GLU A 67 -35.62 9.42 10.43
N LEU A 68 -34.66 8.96 11.25
CA LEU A 68 -33.24 8.91 10.90
C LEU A 68 -32.71 7.48 10.76
N GLY A 69 -33.41 6.48 11.30
CA GLY A 69 -32.98 5.07 11.23
C GLY A 69 -32.84 4.55 9.79
N THR A 70 -33.76 4.92 8.90
CA THR A 70 -33.68 4.54 7.47
C THR A 70 -32.51 5.21 6.74
N LEU A 71 -32.18 6.46 7.11
CA LEU A 71 -31.06 7.21 6.56
C LEU A 71 -29.72 6.66 7.07
N GLU A 72 -29.64 6.26 8.34
CA GLU A 72 -28.48 5.59 8.91
C GLU A 72 -28.19 4.27 8.19
N LEU A 73 -29.22 3.47 7.91
CA LEU A 73 -29.05 2.22 7.18
C LEU A 73 -28.58 2.43 5.73
N ASP A 74 -29.15 3.40 5.01
CA ASP A 74 -28.72 3.73 3.63
C ASP A 74 -27.27 4.25 3.59
N THR A 75 -26.88 5.08 4.56
CA THR A 75 -25.52 5.64 4.62
C THR A 75 -24.48 4.59 4.96
N ILE A 76 -24.78 3.67 5.88
CA ILE A 76 -23.93 2.49 6.15
C ILE A 76 -23.79 1.62 4.89
N HIS A 77 -24.88 1.37 4.17
CA HIS A 77 -24.86 0.57 2.96
C HIS A 77 -23.99 1.20 1.86
N LYS A 78 -24.13 2.51 1.65
CA LYS A 78 -23.29 3.28 0.72
C LYS A 78 -21.82 3.25 1.10
N LEU A 79 -21.50 3.46 2.37
CA LEU A 79 -20.13 3.43 2.88
C LEU A 79 -19.47 2.05 2.62
N TYR A 80 -20.21 0.96 2.86
CA TYR A 80 -19.73 -0.39 2.54
C TYR A 80 -19.47 -0.56 1.04
N ARG A 81 -20.39 -0.10 0.18
CA ARG A 81 -20.26 -0.19 -1.28
C ARG A 81 -19.01 0.55 -1.77
N TYR A 82 -18.82 1.81 -1.35
CA TYR A 82 -17.67 2.61 -1.74
C TYR A 82 -16.36 2.01 -1.23
N ARG A 83 -16.32 1.57 0.03
CA ARG A 83 -15.14 0.91 0.61
C ARG A 83 -14.75 -0.34 -0.17
N LYS A 84 -15.72 -1.17 -0.54
CA LYS A 84 -15.49 -2.37 -1.35
C LYS A 84 -14.96 -2.01 -2.75
N GLY A 85 -15.51 -0.96 -3.37
CA GLY A 85 -15.02 -0.42 -4.65
C GLY A 85 -13.56 0.04 -4.57
N LEU A 86 -13.21 0.82 -3.56
CA LEU A 86 -11.83 1.29 -3.34
C LEU A 86 -10.84 0.13 -3.13
N ILE A 87 -11.23 -0.88 -2.35
CA ILE A 87 -10.38 -2.06 -2.11
C ILE A 87 -10.11 -2.82 -3.41
N ASN A 88 -11.14 -2.97 -4.27
CA ASN A 88 -10.99 -3.64 -5.55
C ASN A 88 -10.02 -2.87 -6.47
N LEU A 89 -10.18 -1.56 -6.59
CA LEU A 89 -9.28 -0.70 -7.38
C LEU A 89 -7.83 -0.77 -6.87
N TYR A 90 -7.65 -0.76 -5.55
CA TYR A 90 -6.33 -0.90 -4.95
C TYR A 90 -5.69 -2.26 -5.29
N ASN A 91 -6.45 -3.35 -5.17
CA ASN A 91 -5.97 -4.68 -5.50
C ASN A 91 -5.62 -4.82 -6.98
N GLU A 92 -6.44 -4.25 -7.87
CA GLU A 92 -6.18 -4.23 -9.31
C GLU A 92 -4.89 -3.48 -9.64
N GLN A 93 -4.67 -2.29 -9.05
CA GLN A 93 -3.42 -1.56 -9.22
C GLN A 93 -2.22 -2.33 -8.66
N LYS A 94 -2.38 -2.99 -7.51
CA LYS A 94 -1.34 -3.82 -6.89
C LYS A 94 -0.96 -4.99 -7.81
N GLU A 95 -1.94 -5.67 -8.38
CA GLU A 95 -1.71 -6.74 -9.36
C GLU A 95 -1.08 -6.21 -10.66
N ALA A 96 -1.55 -5.08 -11.18
CA ALA A 96 -0.96 -4.47 -12.37
C ALA A 96 0.51 -4.09 -12.16
N LYS A 97 0.85 -3.53 -10.99
CA LYS A 97 2.25 -3.26 -10.59
C LYS A 97 3.06 -4.54 -10.40
N ALA A 98 2.47 -5.60 -9.83
CA ALA A 98 3.12 -6.90 -9.71
C ALA A 98 3.42 -7.50 -11.09
N ARG A 99 2.45 -7.48 -12.02
CA ARG A 99 2.63 -7.98 -13.40
C ARG A 99 3.74 -7.21 -14.13
N ARG A 100 3.80 -5.88 -13.99
CA ARG A 100 4.88 -5.05 -14.57
C ARG A 100 6.27 -5.40 -14.00
N ARG A 101 6.37 -5.84 -12.75
CA ARG A 101 7.64 -6.31 -12.16
C ARG A 101 8.08 -7.68 -12.70
N TYR A 102 7.16 -8.50 -13.21
CA TYR A 102 7.48 -9.79 -13.83
C TYR A 102 7.68 -9.71 -15.34
N SER A 103 7.23 -8.63 -16.00
CA SER A 103 7.58 -8.29 -17.38
C SER A 103 8.75 -7.30 -17.41
N VAL A 104 9.91 -7.71 -16.89
CA VAL A 104 11.17 -7.05 -17.26
C VAL A 104 11.59 -7.69 -18.58
N ASP A 105 11.17 -7.09 -19.69
CA ASP A 105 11.74 -7.38 -21.00
C ASP A 105 13.19 -6.88 -20.98
N PHE A 106 14.14 -7.82 -20.90
CA PHE A 106 15.57 -7.54 -20.96
C PHE A 106 16.09 -7.23 -22.38
N ASP A 107 15.20 -7.18 -23.38
CA ASP A 107 15.59 -7.13 -24.80
C ASP A 107 15.64 -5.71 -25.41
N ASN A 108 15.38 -4.66 -24.63
CA ASN A 108 15.38 -3.26 -25.12
C ASN A 108 16.39 -2.34 -24.42
N ALA A 109 17.52 -2.89 -23.96
CA ALA A 109 18.69 -2.08 -23.66
C ALA A 109 19.39 -1.71 -24.97
N ASP A 110 18.98 -0.62 -25.63
CA ASP A 110 19.79 0.03 -26.66
C ASP A 110 20.88 0.86 -25.97
N PRO A 111 22.17 0.48 -26.05
CA PRO A 111 23.26 1.13 -25.31
C PRO A 111 23.72 2.45 -25.95
N ARG A 112 22.87 3.10 -26.77
CA ARG A 112 23.23 4.30 -27.54
C ARG A 112 22.65 5.62 -27.02
N LEU A 113 21.82 5.60 -25.98
CA LEU A 113 21.12 6.80 -25.49
C LEU A 113 21.82 7.54 -24.32
N ASP A 114 22.96 7.05 -23.84
CA ASP A 114 23.61 7.64 -22.65
C ASP A 114 24.55 8.82 -22.97
N ASP A 115 24.94 9.05 -24.23
CA ASP A 115 25.89 10.14 -24.58
C ASP A 115 25.23 11.43 -25.10
N GLU A 116 24.06 11.38 -25.74
CA GLU A 116 23.42 12.60 -26.28
C GLU A 116 22.68 13.43 -25.22
N THR A 117 22.23 12.81 -24.12
CA THR A 117 21.49 13.50 -23.05
C THR A 117 22.39 14.38 -22.17
N SER A 118 23.71 14.18 -22.22
CA SER A 118 24.68 14.92 -21.41
C SER A 118 25.09 16.27 -22.03
N GLU A 119 25.00 16.43 -23.35
CA GLU A 119 25.35 17.69 -24.05
C GLU A 119 24.20 18.71 -23.99
N ALA A 120 22.93 18.26 -23.97
CA ALA A 120 21.76 19.14 -23.85
C ALA A 120 21.64 19.85 -22.49
N LEU A 121 22.32 19.35 -21.44
CA LEU A 121 22.32 19.93 -20.10
C LEU A 121 23.38 21.03 -19.91
N ARG A 122 24.34 21.19 -20.83
CA ARG A 122 25.34 22.26 -20.75
C ARG A 122 24.86 23.60 -21.33
N ASP A 123 23.85 23.57 -22.18
CA ASP A 123 23.31 24.78 -22.83
C ASP A 123 22.25 25.51 -22.00
N ALA A 124 21.65 24.82 -21.01
CA ALA A 124 20.66 25.41 -20.11
C ALA A 124 21.25 26.42 -19.09
N ASN A 125 22.59 26.49 -18.98
CA ASN A 125 23.28 27.38 -18.03
C ASN A 125 23.74 28.72 -18.67
N GLN A 126 23.33 29.02 -19.91
CA GLN A 126 23.68 30.25 -20.65
C GLN A 126 22.48 31.19 -20.93
N LEU A 127 21.33 30.98 -20.29
CA LEU A 127 20.11 31.78 -20.49
C LEU A 127 19.96 32.96 -19.51
N ASP A 128 21.05 33.46 -18.94
CA ASP A 128 21.04 34.59 -17.97
C ASP A 128 21.03 35.98 -18.64
N GLY A 129 20.76 36.05 -19.95
CA GLY A 129 20.85 37.27 -20.76
C GLY A 129 19.56 37.78 -21.40
N ASP A 130 18.43 37.07 -21.23
CA ASP A 130 17.18 37.37 -21.95
C ASP A 130 16.06 37.98 -21.07
N ASP A 131 16.32 38.13 -19.78
CA ASP A 131 15.36 38.74 -18.85
C ASP A 131 15.14 40.24 -19.14
N ASP A 132 16.18 40.95 -19.59
CA ASP A 132 16.08 42.38 -19.92
C ASP A 132 15.26 42.64 -21.19
N SER A 133 15.27 41.71 -22.15
CA SER A 133 14.54 41.82 -23.42
C SER A 133 13.04 41.56 -23.22
N LEU A 134 12.70 40.56 -22.40
CA LEU A 134 11.33 40.24 -22.01
C LEU A 134 10.73 41.32 -21.11
N GLN A 135 11.50 41.89 -20.18
CA GLN A 135 11.06 43.01 -19.36
C GLN A 135 10.78 44.28 -20.19
N GLN A 136 11.55 44.53 -21.25
CA GLN A 136 11.30 45.64 -22.17
C GLN A 136 10.08 45.42 -23.07
N LEU A 137 9.82 44.19 -23.55
CA LEU A 137 8.59 43.86 -24.27
C LEU A 137 7.35 44.00 -23.37
N ARG A 138 7.45 43.56 -22.11
CA ARG A 138 6.38 43.63 -21.09
C ARG A 138 6.01 45.07 -20.75
N ARG A 139 7.00 45.96 -20.59
CA ARG A 139 6.78 47.41 -20.39
C ARG A 139 6.08 48.06 -21.59
N ARG A 140 6.38 47.62 -22.82
CA ARG A 140 5.70 48.13 -24.03
C ARG A 140 4.27 47.62 -24.19
N LEU A 141 3.99 46.38 -23.78
CA LEU A 141 2.63 45.83 -23.83
C LEU A 141 1.70 46.47 -22.80
N ILE A 142 2.21 46.82 -21.62
CA ILE A 142 1.41 47.38 -20.52
C ILE A 142 1.36 48.91 -20.56
N GLY A 143 2.42 49.58 -21.03
CA GLY A 143 2.47 51.05 -21.16
C GLY A 143 1.53 51.67 -22.20
N GLY A 144 0.74 50.86 -22.91
CA GLY A 144 -0.26 51.30 -23.88
C GLY A 144 -1.67 51.52 -23.31
N GLN A 145 -1.92 51.20 -22.04
CA GLN A 145 -3.20 51.46 -21.37
C GLN A 145 -3.10 52.72 -20.50
N GLU A 146 -3.85 53.76 -20.86
CA GLU A 146 -3.97 55.01 -20.12
C GLU A 146 -4.58 54.75 -18.72
N GLY A 147 -3.75 54.79 -17.68
CA GLY A 147 -4.19 54.71 -16.28
C GLY A 147 -3.01 54.70 -15.29
N LYS A 148 -2.49 55.89 -14.95
CA LYS A 148 -1.28 56.05 -14.11
C LYS A 148 -1.43 55.63 -12.63
N GLU A 149 -2.64 55.34 -12.14
CA GLU A 149 -2.87 54.96 -10.74
C GLU A 149 -2.96 53.44 -10.51
N ASP A 150 -3.26 52.64 -11.53
CA ASP A 150 -3.32 51.16 -11.42
C ASP A 150 -1.98 50.47 -11.70
N SER A 151 -0.99 51.18 -12.26
CA SER A 151 0.29 50.59 -12.66
C SER A 151 1.16 50.17 -11.47
N GLU A 152 1.16 50.93 -10.36
CA GLU A 152 1.98 50.60 -9.18
C GLU A 152 1.40 49.40 -8.40
N ALA A 153 0.07 49.30 -8.33
CA ALA A 153 -0.60 48.16 -7.71
C ALA A 153 -0.39 46.87 -8.51
N LEU A 154 -0.46 46.97 -9.85
CA LEU A 154 -0.21 45.86 -10.75
C LEU A 154 1.26 45.41 -10.72
N GLU A 155 2.21 46.35 -10.73
CA GLU A 155 3.65 46.06 -10.64
C GLU A 155 4.02 45.38 -9.32
N LYS A 156 3.43 45.82 -8.21
CA LYS A 156 3.61 45.18 -6.90
C LYS A 156 2.99 43.77 -6.84
N GLN A 157 1.82 43.57 -7.43
CA GLN A 157 1.19 42.25 -7.51
C GLN A 157 1.99 41.28 -8.39
N MET A 158 2.61 41.79 -9.46
CA MET A 158 3.48 41.01 -10.34
C MET A 158 4.80 40.64 -9.67
N GLN A 159 5.39 41.54 -8.89
CA GLN A 159 6.60 41.22 -8.11
C GLN A 159 6.35 40.08 -7.12
N VAL A 160 5.19 40.10 -6.43
CA VAL A 160 4.77 38.99 -5.57
C VAL A 160 4.61 37.69 -6.36
N GLN A 161 4.08 37.76 -7.58
CA GLN A 161 3.88 36.57 -8.42
C GLN A 161 5.21 35.99 -8.93
N ASP A 162 6.17 36.84 -9.29
CA ASP A 162 7.52 36.42 -9.73
C ASP A 162 8.32 35.84 -8.55
N ASP A 163 8.16 36.40 -7.34
CA ASP A 163 8.78 35.86 -6.13
C ASP A 163 8.22 34.46 -5.78
N VAL A 164 6.89 34.28 -5.88
CA VAL A 164 6.24 32.97 -5.70
C VAL A 164 6.69 31.97 -6.78
N GLN A 165 6.88 32.42 -8.03
CA GLN A 165 7.38 31.54 -9.09
C GLN A 165 8.83 31.14 -8.86
N ARG A 166 9.69 32.04 -8.40
CA ARG A 166 11.08 31.71 -8.02
C ARG A 166 11.13 30.74 -6.84
N GLU A 167 10.28 30.94 -5.84
CA GLU A 167 10.15 30.03 -4.70
C GLU A 167 9.70 28.63 -5.16
N LEU A 168 8.68 28.56 -6.04
CA LEU A 168 8.22 27.30 -6.60
C LEU A 168 9.31 26.58 -7.40
N VAL A 169 10.06 27.29 -8.24
CA VAL A 169 11.15 26.70 -9.02
C VAL A 169 12.27 26.19 -8.09
N SER A 170 12.58 26.94 -7.04
CA SER A 170 13.53 26.52 -6.00
C SER A 170 13.06 25.24 -5.29
N ASP A 171 11.78 25.19 -4.90
CA ASP A 171 11.17 24.03 -4.25
C ASP A 171 11.14 22.81 -5.17
N MET A 172 10.85 23.00 -6.46
CA MET A 172 10.91 21.93 -7.46
C MET A 172 12.34 21.41 -7.63
N ALA A 173 13.34 22.29 -7.67
CA ALA A 173 14.74 21.88 -7.73
C ALA A 173 15.17 21.11 -6.47
N GLN A 174 14.71 21.54 -5.30
CA GLN A 174 14.96 20.85 -4.04
C GLN A 174 14.26 19.49 -3.98
N LEU A 175 13.03 19.38 -4.50
CA LEU A 175 12.29 18.14 -4.61
C LEU A 175 12.97 17.15 -5.56
N VAL A 176 13.41 17.59 -6.74
CA VAL A 176 14.19 16.76 -7.67
C VAL A 176 15.51 16.30 -7.04
N THR A 177 16.18 17.18 -6.28
CA THR A 177 17.41 16.81 -5.57
C THR A 177 17.14 15.75 -4.50
N SER A 178 16.03 15.89 -3.74
CA SER A 178 15.61 14.88 -2.77
C SER A 178 15.22 13.56 -3.43
N LEU A 179 14.60 13.61 -4.60
CA LEU A 179 14.21 12.44 -5.38
C LEU A 179 15.45 11.71 -5.91
N ARG A 180 16.44 12.46 -6.40
CA ARG A 180 17.74 11.90 -6.81
C ARG A 180 18.46 11.21 -5.65
N ARG A 181 18.56 11.87 -4.49
CA ARG A 181 19.14 11.25 -3.28
C ARG A 181 18.36 10.01 -2.84
N GLY A 182 17.03 10.06 -2.93
CA GLY A 182 16.16 8.92 -2.67
C GLY A 182 16.39 7.77 -3.64
N ALA A 183 16.59 8.06 -4.93
CA ALA A 183 16.90 7.07 -5.96
C ALA A 183 18.29 6.46 -5.77
N GLU A 184 19.31 7.25 -5.46
CA GLU A 184 20.67 6.78 -5.13
C GLU A 184 20.65 5.89 -3.87
N ALA A 185 19.92 6.29 -2.83
CA ALA A 185 19.74 5.48 -1.63
C ALA A 185 18.97 4.18 -1.91
N PHE A 186 17.94 4.23 -2.75
CA PHE A 186 17.15 3.07 -3.15
C PHE A 186 17.98 2.10 -4.01
N GLN A 187 18.84 2.62 -4.90
CA GLN A 187 19.76 1.82 -5.70
C GLN A 187 20.81 1.13 -4.83
N ASN A 188 21.35 1.82 -3.82
CA ASN A 188 22.28 1.23 -2.84
C ASN A 188 21.59 0.14 -2.00
N ALA A 189 20.36 0.39 -1.52
CA ALA A 189 19.58 -0.60 -0.79
C ALA A 189 19.26 -1.84 -1.65
N LEU A 190 18.93 -1.64 -2.94
CA LEU A 190 18.74 -2.74 -3.89
C LEU A 190 20.01 -3.53 -4.16
N ALA A 191 21.15 -2.86 -4.27
CA ALA A 191 22.44 -3.52 -4.43
C ALA A 191 22.77 -4.38 -3.18
N GLU A 192 22.54 -3.85 -1.98
CA GLU A 192 22.68 -4.59 -0.73
C GLU A 192 21.73 -5.79 -0.66
N ASP A 193 20.44 -5.60 -0.95
CA ASP A 193 19.44 -6.67 -0.98
C ASP A 193 19.76 -7.75 -2.03
N SER A 194 20.27 -7.36 -3.20
CA SER A 194 20.72 -8.33 -4.23
C SER A 194 21.88 -9.19 -3.74
N THR A 195 22.75 -8.62 -2.90
CA THR A 195 23.90 -9.31 -2.31
C THR A 195 23.44 -10.29 -1.24
N VAL A 196 22.47 -9.89 -0.41
CA VAL A 196 21.83 -10.75 0.61
C VAL A 196 21.04 -11.88 -0.06
N LEU A 197 20.31 -11.61 -1.13
CA LEU A 197 19.61 -12.64 -1.91
C LEU A 197 20.58 -13.65 -2.51
N ARG A 198 21.71 -13.20 -3.05
CA ARG A 198 22.75 -14.09 -3.60
C ARG A 198 23.45 -14.91 -2.50
N ALA A 199 23.69 -14.33 -1.33
CA ALA A 199 24.19 -15.06 -0.16
C ALA A 199 23.18 -16.11 0.32
N THR A 200 21.89 -15.78 0.27
CA THR A 200 20.79 -16.70 0.61
C THR A 200 20.66 -17.81 -0.42
N GLU A 201 20.83 -17.52 -1.72
CA GLU A 201 20.85 -18.50 -2.80
C GLU A 201 22.02 -19.49 -2.61
N LEU A 202 23.23 -18.99 -2.34
CA LEU A 202 24.39 -19.84 -2.02
C LEU A 202 24.16 -20.69 -0.77
N GLY A 203 23.56 -20.12 0.29
CA GLY A 203 23.18 -20.84 1.49
C GLY A 203 22.13 -21.93 1.24
N LEU A 204 21.14 -21.64 0.39
CA LEU A 204 20.08 -22.57 0.02
C LEU A 204 20.63 -23.69 -0.89
N GLN A 205 21.58 -23.38 -1.78
CA GLN A 205 22.29 -24.36 -2.59
C GLN A 205 23.15 -25.29 -1.72
N ALA A 206 23.90 -24.74 -0.76
CA ALA A 206 24.66 -25.53 0.21
C ALA A 206 23.76 -26.43 1.08
N THR A 207 22.61 -25.90 1.50
CA THR A 207 21.60 -26.65 2.25
C THR A 207 20.98 -27.77 1.40
N SER A 208 20.65 -27.50 0.14
CA SER A 208 20.15 -28.49 -0.83
C SER A 208 21.15 -29.63 -1.06
N GLN A 209 22.44 -29.33 -1.21
CA GLN A 209 23.49 -30.34 -1.30
C GLN A 209 23.64 -31.16 -0.01
N SER A 210 23.55 -30.53 1.16
CA SER A 210 23.54 -31.21 2.46
C SER A 210 22.33 -32.14 2.60
N LEU A 211 21.14 -31.70 2.22
CA LEU A 211 19.90 -32.50 2.21
C LEU A 211 19.97 -33.67 1.23
N SER A 212 20.54 -33.46 0.04
CA SER A 212 20.73 -34.51 -0.96
C SER A 212 21.75 -35.57 -0.50
N THR A 213 22.86 -35.14 0.13
CA THR A 213 23.85 -36.05 0.70
C THR A 213 23.33 -36.78 1.95
N LEU A 214 22.50 -36.14 2.77
CA LEU A 214 21.77 -36.78 3.86
C LEU A 214 20.75 -37.79 3.34
N GLY A 215 19.96 -37.44 2.31
CA GLY A 215 18.99 -38.32 1.69
C GLY A 215 19.63 -39.57 1.04
N THR A 216 20.78 -39.40 0.38
CA THR A 216 21.55 -40.54 -0.17
C THR A 216 22.19 -41.40 0.91
N LYS A 217 22.68 -40.82 2.02
CA LYS A 217 23.16 -41.57 3.18
C LYS A 217 22.04 -42.33 3.89
N LEU A 218 20.84 -41.75 4.03
CA LEU A 218 19.66 -42.42 4.60
C LEU A 218 19.20 -43.60 3.73
N LYS A 219 19.15 -43.42 2.41
CA LYS A 219 18.80 -44.47 1.45
C LYS A 219 19.80 -45.63 1.46
N LYS A 220 21.10 -45.33 1.63
CA LYS A 220 22.17 -46.33 1.73
C LYS A 220 22.15 -47.06 3.08
N TYR A 221 21.76 -46.38 4.16
CA TYR A 221 21.65 -46.98 5.50
C TYR A 221 20.50 -47.98 5.60
N ASN A 222 19.32 -47.64 5.08
CA ASN A 222 18.15 -48.51 5.12
C ASN A 222 18.37 -49.81 4.31
N ARG A 223 19.05 -49.74 3.15
CA ARG A 223 19.16 -50.88 2.23
C ARG A 223 20.23 -51.91 2.58
N SER A 224 21.28 -51.56 3.34
CA SER A 224 22.44 -52.45 3.50
C SER A 224 22.65 -53.00 4.91
N ARG A 225 22.41 -52.22 5.97
CA ARG A 225 22.74 -52.67 7.34
C ARG A 225 21.57 -53.31 8.07
N VAL A 226 20.37 -52.76 7.97
CA VAL A 226 19.20 -53.25 8.73
C VAL A 226 18.83 -54.68 8.31
N GLY A 227 18.79 -54.95 7.00
CA GLY A 227 18.51 -56.31 6.51
C GLY A 227 19.58 -57.32 6.94
N PHE A 228 20.86 -56.98 6.82
CA PHE A 228 21.96 -57.88 7.19
C PHE A 228 21.98 -58.22 8.69
N PHE A 229 21.83 -57.23 9.57
CA PHE A 229 21.76 -57.47 11.02
C PHE A 229 20.52 -58.27 11.42
N PHE A 230 19.39 -58.07 10.75
CA PHE A 230 18.18 -58.85 10.98
C PHE A 230 18.34 -60.33 10.60
N TYR A 231 18.93 -60.62 9.43
CA TYR A 231 19.22 -62.00 9.02
C TYR A 231 20.23 -62.68 9.94
N MET A 232 21.30 -61.98 10.36
CA MET A 232 22.26 -62.51 11.33
C MET A 232 21.62 -62.78 12.70
N GLY A 233 20.74 -61.89 13.18
CA GLY A 233 20.00 -62.09 14.43
C GLY A 233 19.06 -63.30 14.37
N CYS A 234 18.33 -63.48 13.26
CA CYS A 234 17.47 -64.65 13.05
C CYS A 234 18.28 -65.96 13.01
N ALA A 235 19.41 -65.98 12.30
CA ALA A 235 20.28 -67.15 12.24
C ALA A 235 20.82 -67.53 13.63
N PHE A 236 21.25 -66.54 14.42
CA PHE A 236 21.70 -66.76 15.79
C PHE A 236 20.59 -67.31 16.68
N PHE A 237 19.36 -66.77 16.57
CA PHE A 237 18.21 -67.23 17.34
C PHE A 237 17.84 -68.69 17.04
N ILE A 238 17.91 -69.10 15.76
CA ILE A 238 17.68 -70.50 15.35
C ILE A 238 18.73 -71.43 15.96
N ILE A 239 20.00 -71.02 15.97
CA ILE A 239 21.09 -71.82 16.57
C ILE A 239 20.92 -71.93 18.09
N MET A 240 20.56 -70.82 18.75
CA MET A 240 20.32 -70.80 20.19
C MET A 240 19.12 -71.67 20.60
N SER A 241 18.01 -71.62 19.86
CA SER A 241 16.84 -72.46 20.17
C SER A 241 17.15 -73.94 20.00
N LEU A 242 17.98 -74.31 19.02
CA LEU A 242 18.45 -75.68 18.81
C LEU A 242 19.36 -76.13 19.97
N LEU A 243 20.28 -75.28 20.43
CA LEU A 243 21.13 -75.56 21.59
C LEU A 243 20.31 -75.78 22.87
N VAL A 244 19.30 -74.95 23.12
CA VAL A 244 18.39 -75.10 24.26
C VAL A 244 17.62 -76.42 24.15
N THR A 245 17.09 -76.75 22.98
CA THR A 245 16.38 -78.01 22.73
C THR A 245 17.30 -79.22 22.94
N TYR A 246 18.55 -79.15 22.46
CA TYR A 246 19.55 -80.18 22.70
C TYR A 246 19.90 -80.33 24.19
N LEU A 247 20.00 -79.21 24.92
CA LEU A 247 20.27 -79.21 26.36
C LEU A 247 19.12 -79.88 27.13
N ILE A 248 17.87 -79.61 26.75
CA ILE A 248 16.69 -80.31 27.30
C ILE A 248 16.78 -81.81 27.01
N ILE A 249 17.03 -82.23 25.77
CA ILE A 249 17.12 -83.66 25.41
C ILE A 249 18.30 -84.36 26.11
N ARG A 250 19.40 -83.66 26.43
CA ARG A 250 20.55 -84.26 27.12
C ARG A 250 20.40 -84.29 28.64
N ILE A 251 19.70 -83.32 29.22
CA ILE A 251 19.52 -83.23 30.69
C ILE A 251 18.42 -84.19 31.18
N PHE A 252 17.35 -84.39 30.40
CA PHE A 252 16.23 -85.25 30.78
C PHE A 252 16.48 -86.76 30.82
N PRO A 253 17.33 -87.41 30.01
CA PRO A 253 17.57 -88.86 30.10
C PRO A 253 18.44 -89.26 31.30
N LYS A 254 18.82 -88.29 32.15
CA LYS A 254 19.59 -88.52 33.38
C LYS A 254 18.76 -88.33 34.67
N MET A 255 17.45 -88.12 34.56
CA MET A 255 16.51 -88.26 35.67
C MET A 255 15.61 -89.48 35.48
#